data_AF-A0A142XEG8-F1
#
_entry.id   AF-A0A142XEG8-F1
#
_cell.length_a   1.000
_cell.length_b   1.000
_cell.length_c   1.000
_cell.angle_alpha   90.00
_cell.angle_beta   90.00
_cell.angle_gamma   90.00
#
_symmetry.space_group_name_H-M   'P 1'
#
loop_
_entity.id
_entity.type
_entity.pdbx_description
1 polymer ?
#
loop_
_entity_poly.entity_id
_entity_poly.type
_entity_poly.pdbx_seq_one_letter_code
_entity_poly.pdbx_strand_id
1 'polypeptide(L)'
;MAAGDFTGDGVPDALVAPGPGSGPLVRVLDGRTGATVPGTLGGFWAFEPTFLGGVEVAAGDVDGDGTPDVIAAATRGSGPEVRVFSGANGQLVAHFLVADPDFAGGITVAAGDLNGDGRAEVAVGAGGAPRVRVYDPLTGAAIGGALGSVQAFDAGGAFLGSDALAGDVDGDGVPDLAVGSGTGSRVRVFSGATGATLLDLAPFGPGAPGGGARPSRT
;
A
#
# COMPACT_ATOMS: atom_id res chain seq x y z
N MET A 1 -4.44 -6.15 -4.74
CA MET A 1 -5.85 -5.71 -4.72
C MET A 1 -6.07 -5.04 -3.38
N ALA A 2 -6.91 -4.02 -3.30
CA ALA A 2 -7.29 -3.35 -2.07
C ALA A 2 -8.81 -3.19 -2.03
N ALA A 3 -9.36 -2.77 -0.89
CA ALA A 3 -10.78 -2.48 -0.74
C ALA A 3 -11.00 -1.04 -0.24
N GLY A 4 -12.08 -0.42 -0.67
CA GLY A 4 -12.52 0.92 -0.23
C GLY A 4 -13.91 1.23 -0.79
N ASP A 5 -14.71 2.05 -0.12
CA ASP A 5 -16.04 2.46 -0.63
C ASP A 5 -15.89 3.63 -1.63
N PHE A 6 -15.59 3.31 -2.88
CA PHE A 6 -15.40 4.31 -3.94
C PHE A 6 -16.74 4.81 -4.51
N THR A 7 -17.83 4.07 -4.29
CA THR A 7 -19.18 4.42 -4.76
C THR A 7 -20.00 5.21 -3.73
N GLY A 8 -19.54 5.27 -2.48
CA GLY A 8 -20.21 5.95 -1.37
C GLY A 8 -21.50 5.25 -0.92
N ASP A 9 -21.60 3.94 -1.18
CA ASP A 9 -22.83 3.17 -0.97
C ASP A 9 -22.84 2.36 0.34
N GLY A 10 -21.77 2.49 1.12
CA GLY A 10 -21.52 1.81 2.41
C GLY A 10 -20.99 0.38 2.27
N VAL A 11 -20.76 -0.12 1.06
CA VAL A 11 -20.16 -1.44 0.80
C VAL A 11 -18.76 -1.25 0.21
N PRO A 12 -17.73 -1.92 0.75
CA PRO A 12 -16.39 -1.83 0.18
C PRO A 12 -16.35 -2.37 -1.25
N ASP A 13 -15.83 -1.55 -2.17
CA ASP A 13 -15.54 -1.88 -3.55
C ASP A 13 -14.11 -2.43 -3.68
N ALA A 14 -13.85 -3.19 -4.74
CA ALA A 14 -12.57 -3.83 -4.98
C ALA A 14 -11.70 -3.02 -5.96
N LEU A 15 -10.54 -2.57 -5.49
CA LEU A 15 -9.48 -1.98 -6.30
C LEU A 15 -8.52 -3.08 -6.77
N VAL A 16 -8.43 -3.28 -8.09
CA VAL A 16 -7.63 -4.36 -8.68
C VAL A 16 -6.60 -3.81 -9.67
N ALA A 17 -5.43 -4.43 -9.66
CA ALA A 17 -4.34 -4.14 -10.58
C ALA A 17 -3.58 -5.44 -10.89
N PRO A 18 -3.00 -5.56 -12.10
CA PRO A 18 -2.28 -6.75 -12.49
C PRO A 18 -0.86 -6.76 -11.92
N GLY A 19 -0.36 -7.97 -11.72
CA GLY A 19 1.04 -8.22 -11.39
C GLY A 19 1.98 -8.10 -12.61
N PRO A 20 3.26 -8.45 -12.44
CA PRO A 20 4.28 -8.34 -13.48
C PRO A 20 3.90 -9.05 -14.78
N GLY A 21 4.29 -8.46 -15.92
CA GLY A 21 4.06 -9.01 -17.27
C GLY A 21 2.79 -8.52 -17.97
N SER A 22 1.98 -7.68 -17.31
CA SER A 22 0.83 -6.99 -17.90
C SER A 22 1.00 -5.48 -17.78
N GLY A 23 0.35 -4.72 -18.66
CA GLY A 23 0.32 -3.26 -18.56
C GLY A 23 -0.37 -2.79 -17.26
N PRO A 24 -0.12 -1.56 -16.80
CA PRO A 24 -0.49 -1.08 -15.47
C PRO A 24 -1.96 -0.61 -15.38
N LEU A 25 -2.88 -1.45 -15.84
CA LEU A 25 -4.31 -1.16 -15.83
C LEU A 25 -4.88 -1.33 -14.44
N VAL A 26 -5.38 -0.26 -13.85
CA VAL A 26 -6.09 -0.28 -12.57
C VAL A 26 -7.59 -0.17 -12.83
N ARG A 27 -8.39 -0.91 -12.04
CA ARG A 27 -9.85 -0.86 -12.08
C ARG A 27 -10.43 -0.89 -10.69
N VAL A 28 -11.55 -0.21 -10.51
CA VAL A 28 -12.42 -0.37 -9.35
C VAL A 28 -13.67 -1.14 -9.75
N LEU A 29 -14.02 -2.15 -8.96
CA LEU A 29 -15.20 -2.99 -9.13
C LEU A 29 -16.14 -2.75 -7.94
N ASP A 30 -17.38 -2.39 -8.23
CA ASP A 30 -18.43 -2.19 -7.24
C ASP A 30 -18.62 -3.47 -6.40
N GLY A 31 -18.56 -3.34 -5.08
CA GLY A 31 -18.60 -4.46 -4.14
C GLY A 31 -19.96 -5.13 -4.04
N ARG A 32 -21.04 -4.43 -4.42
CA ARG A 32 -22.41 -4.92 -4.38
C ARG A 32 -22.79 -5.68 -5.65
N THR A 33 -22.27 -5.27 -6.80
CA THR A 33 -22.64 -5.78 -8.12
C THR A 33 -21.54 -6.59 -8.81
N GLY A 34 -20.28 -6.35 -8.46
CA GLY A 34 -19.09 -6.89 -9.14
C GLY A 34 -18.80 -6.24 -10.49
N ALA A 35 -19.58 -5.23 -10.90
CA ALA A 35 -19.35 -4.50 -12.14
C ALA A 35 -18.23 -3.47 -11.99
N THR A 36 -17.58 -3.06 -13.09
CA THR A 36 -16.68 -1.90 -13.03
C THR A 36 -17.47 -0.65 -12.68
N VAL A 37 -16.94 0.16 -11.75
CA VAL A 37 -17.54 1.46 -11.44
C VAL A 37 -17.55 2.34 -12.71
N PRO A 38 -18.57 3.21 -12.89
CA PRO A 38 -18.63 4.07 -14.06
C PRO A 38 -17.51 5.12 -14.08
N GLY A 39 -17.23 5.65 -15.27
CA GLY A 39 -16.25 6.73 -15.45
C GLY A 39 -14.79 6.26 -15.41
N THR A 40 -13.89 7.18 -15.06
CA THR A 40 -12.43 6.97 -15.12
C THR A 40 -11.96 5.79 -14.27
N LEU A 41 -12.55 5.60 -13.08
CA LEU A 41 -12.17 4.52 -12.17
C LEU A 41 -12.58 3.12 -12.65
N GLY A 42 -13.48 3.02 -13.63
CA GLY A 42 -13.81 1.74 -14.28
C GLY A 42 -12.64 1.13 -15.05
N GLY A 43 -11.62 1.94 -15.38
CA GLY A 43 -10.35 1.46 -15.90
C GLY A 43 -9.44 2.59 -16.40
N PHE A 44 -8.22 2.65 -15.89
CA PHE A 44 -7.20 3.61 -16.32
C PHE A 44 -5.79 3.06 -16.17
N TRP A 45 -4.84 3.63 -16.92
CA TRP A 45 -3.42 3.28 -16.83
C TRP A 45 -2.76 4.12 -15.73
N ALA A 46 -2.33 3.48 -14.63
CA ALA A 46 -1.69 4.19 -13.53
C ALA A 46 -0.27 4.68 -13.89
N PHE A 47 0.42 3.91 -14.73
CA PHE A 47 1.75 4.21 -15.26
C PHE A 47 1.74 4.18 -16.80
N GLU A 48 2.88 4.43 -17.42
CA GLU A 48 3.04 4.31 -18.87
C GLU A 48 2.52 2.95 -19.37
N PRO A 49 1.72 2.88 -20.45
CA PRO A 49 1.12 1.62 -20.91
C PRO A 49 2.13 0.52 -21.25
N THR A 50 3.37 0.88 -21.52
CA THR A 50 4.49 -0.03 -21.80
C THR A 50 5.19 -0.56 -20.54
N PHE A 51 4.85 -0.05 -19.36
CA PHE A 51 5.39 -0.53 -18.09
C PHE A 51 4.80 -1.91 -17.75
N LEU A 52 5.65 -2.93 -17.69
CA LEU A 52 5.25 -4.32 -17.41
C LEU A 52 5.72 -4.81 -16.04
N GLY A 53 6.14 -3.88 -15.17
CA GLY A 53 6.68 -4.21 -13.86
C GLY A 53 5.65 -4.82 -12.91
N GLY A 54 4.37 -4.50 -13.12
CA GLY A 54 3.27 -4.83 -12.21
C GLY A 54 2.98 -3.66 -11.25
N VAL A 55 1.75 -3.60 -10.76
CA VAL A 55 1.27 -2.51 -9.90
C VAL A 55 0.79 -3.07 -8.58
N GLU A 56 1.33 -2.53 -7.49
CA GLU A 56 0.78 -2.70 -6.14
C GLU A 56 -0.25 -1.58 -5.92
N VAL A 57 -1.34 -1.88 -5.22
CA VAL A 57 -2.41 -0.89 -4.97
C VAL A 57 -2.84 -0.88 -3.51
N ALA A 58 -3.15 0.31 -3.01
CA ALA A 58 -3.81 0.55 -1.72
C ALA A 58 -4.95 1.57 -1.93
N ALA A 59 -5.84 1.69 -0.93
CA ALA A 59 -6.93 2.66 -0.93
C ALA A 59 -6.96 3.42 0.40
N GLY A 60 -7.18 4.74 0.34
CA GLY A 60 -7.29 5.60 1.53
C GLY A 60 -7.59 7.04 1.12
N ASP A 61 -8.37 7.77 1.93
CA ASP A 61 -8.76 9.16 1.66
C ASP A 61 -7.59 10.12 1.93
N VAL A 62 -6.80 10.43 0.89
CA VAL A 62 -5.56 11.20 1.00
C VAL A 62 -5.84 12.69 0.95
N ASP A 63 -6.84 13.13 0.20
CA ASP A 63 -7.20 14.53 0.05
C ASP A 63 -8.26 15.03 1.05
N GLY A 64 -8.86 14.13 1.82
CA GLY A 64 -9.80 14.43 2.91
C GLY A 64 -11.21 14.74 2.41
N ASP A 65 -11.58 14.26 1.22
CA ASP A 65 -12.90 14.50 0.63
C ASP A 65 -13.98 13.49 1.07
N GLY A 66 -13.60 12.48 1.84
CA GLY A 66 -14.46 11.41 2.34
C GLY A 66 -14.60 10.20 1.41
N THR A 67 -14.01 10.25 0.22
CA THR A 67 -13.93 9.14 -0.74
C THR A 67 -12.51 8.57 -0.71
N PRO A 68 -12.33 7.24 -0.58
CA PRO A 68 -10.99 6.66 -0.65
C PRO A 68 -10.32 6.92 -2.00
N ASP A 69 -9.06 7.32 -1.99
CA ASP A 69 -8.24 7.51 -3.18
C ASP A 69 -7.54 6.23 -3.62
N VAL A 70 -7.21 6.14 -4.90
CA VAL A 70 -6.46 5.03 -5.49
C VAL A 70 -4.97 5.31 -5.40
N ILE A 71 -4.25 4.53 -4.60
CA ILE A 71 -2.80 4.63 -4.47
C ILE A 71 -2.18 3.50 -5.28
N ALA A 72 -1.40 3.85 -6.29
CA ALA A 72 -0.71 2.91 -7.18
C ALA A 72 0.80 3.05 -7.01
N ALA A 73 1.46 1.93 -6.77
CA ALA A 73 2.90 1.87 -6.61
C ALA A 73 3.52 0.96 -7.67
N ALA A 74 4.61 1.45 -8.26
CA ALA A 74 5.32 0.68 -9.26
C ALA A 74 6.16 -0.41 -8.57
N THR A 75 6.01 -1.64 -9.02
CA THR A 75 6.77 -2.75 -8.44
C THR A 75 8.13 -2.86 -9.13
N ARG A 76 8.46 -3.95 -9.82
CA ARG A 76 9.83 -4.16 -10.36
C ARG A 76 10.06 -3.42 -11.68
N GLY A 77 11.30 -2.98 -11.91
CA GLY A 77 11.73 -2.51 -13.23
C GLY A 77 11.42 -1.05 -13.56
N SER A 78 10.97 -0.28 -12.58
CA SER A 78 10.91 1.18 -12.60
C SER A 78 11.47 1.73 -11.28
N GLY A 79 11.63 3.05 -11.20
CA GLY A 79 11.93 3.73 -9.94
C GLY A 79 10.84 3.50 -8.88
N PRO A 80 11.12 3.87 -7.61
CA PRO A 80 10.22 3.70 -6.47
C PRO A 80 9.10 4.75 -6.49
N GLU A 81 8.25 4.68 -7.50
CA GLU A 81 7.22 5.68 -7.78
C GLU A 81 5.88 5.31 -7.13
N VAL A 82 5.30 6.28 -6.43
CA VAL A 82 3.92 6.22 -5.91
C VAL A 82 3.11 7.32 -6.60
N ARG A 83 1.94 6.95 -7.12
CA ARG A 83 0.94 7.85 -7.69
C ARG A 83 -0.38 7.69 -6.95
N VAL A 84 -1.04 8.80 -6.67
CA VAL A 84 -2.35 8.85 -6.01
C VAL A 84 -3.36 9.47 -6.96
N PHE A 85 -4.48 8.79 -7.17
CA PHE A 85 -5.57 9.23 -8.03
C PHE A 85 -6.84 9.39 -7.20
N SER A 86 -7.53 10.52 -7.35
CA SER A 86 -8.72 10.83 -6.57
C SER A 86 -9.80 9.78 -6.76
N GLY A 87 -10.37 9.28 -5.67
CA GLY A 87 -11.51 8.37 -5.67
C GLY A 87 -12.78 9.00 -6.25
N ALA A 88 -12.94 10.31 -6.11
CA ALA A 88 -14.13 11.01 -6.57
C ALA A 88 -14.17 11.21 -8.10
N ASN A 89 -13.00 11.35 -8.76
CA ASN A 89 -12.95 11.78 -10.17
C ASN A 89 -11.82 11.16 -11.02
N GLY A 90 -10.91 10.38 -10.42
CA GLY A 90 -9.79 9.72 -11.08
C GLY A 90 -8.66 10.65 -11.53
N GLN A 91 -8.63 11.91 -11.10
CA GLN A 91 -7.52 12.83 -11.39
C GLN A 91 -6.29 12.49 -10.54
N LEU A 92 -5.09 12.75 -11.06
CA LEU A 92 -3.86 12.59 -10.28
C LEU A 92 -3.80 13.67 -9.18
N VAL A 93 -3.75 13.23 -7.93
CA VAL A 93 -3.66 14.07 -6.73
C VAL A 93 -2.20 14.25 -6.31
N ALA A 94 -1.42 13.17 -6.33
CA ALA A 94 -0.03 13.19 -5.91
C ALA A 94 0.85 12.23 -6.72
N HIS A 95 2.14 12.58 -6.80
CA HIS A 95 3.19 11.76 -7.39
C HIS A 95 4.52 12.06 -6.71
N PHE A 96 5.16 11.04 -6.16
CA PHE A 96 6.45 11.17 -5.45
C PHE A 96 7.29 9.89 -5.53
N LEU A 97 8.58 10.03 -5.22
CA LEU A 97 9.53 8.93 -5.11
C LEU A 97 9.83 8.62 -3.64
N VAL A 98 9.87 7.33 -3.28
CA VAL A 98 10.00 6.88 -1.89
C VAL A 98 11.35 6.25 -1.55
N ALA A 99 12.26 6.23 -2.53
CA ALA A 99 13.65 5.86 -2.37
C ALA A 99 14.49 6.55 -3.48
N ASP A 100 15.76 6.18 -3.59
CA ASP A 100 16.63 6.62 -4.68
C ASP A 100 15.98 6.32 -6.04
N PRO A 101 15.98 7.25 -7.01
CA PRO A 101 15.40 7.02 -8.34
C PRO A 101 15.94 5.77 -9.06
N ASP A 102 17.18 5.37 -8.76
CA ASP A 102 17.80 4.17 -9.34
C ASP A 102 17.38 2.87 -8.65
N PHE A 103 16.62 2.94 -7.56
CA PHE A 103 16.08 1.76 -6.89
C PHE A 103 14.96 1.11 -7.73
N ALA A 104 15.25 -0.07 -8.27
CA ALA A 104 14.30 -0.87 -9.06
C ALA A 104 13.86 -2.18 -8.38
N GLY A 105 14.06 -2.28 -7.06
CA GLY A 105 13.74 -3.48 -6.26
C GLY A 105 12.23 -3.71 -6.05
N GLY A 106 11.41 -2.72 -6.40
CA GLY A 106 9.98 -2.67 -6.19
C GLY A 106 9.59 -2.32 -4.76
N ILE A 107 8.41 -1.73 -4.65
CA ILE A 107 7.83 -1.27 -3.39
C ILE A 107 6.45 -1.89 -3.20
N THR A 108 6.07 -2.04 -1.94
CA THR A 108 4.73 -2.43 -1.48
C THR A 108 4.14 -1.28 -0.70
N VAL A 109 2.82 -1.11 -0.77
CA VAL A 109 2.13 0.03 -0.16
C VAL A 109 0.92 -0.40 0.64
N ALA A 110 0.66 0.36 1.70
CA ALA A 110 -0.58 0.39 2.44
C ALA A 110 -0.93 1.84 2.75
N ALA A 111 -2.19 2.12 3.04
CA ALA A 111 -2.66 3.48 3.26
C ALA A 111 -3.61 3.55 4.45
N GLY A 112 -3.55 4.64 5.22
CA GLY A 112 -4.39 4.88 6.40
C GLY A 112 -4.02 6.17 7.11
N ASP A 113 -4.94 6.72 7.90
CA ASP A 113 -4.65 7.86 8.77
C ASP A 113 -3.75 7.41 9.92
N LEU A 114 -2.44 7.55 9.74
CA LEU A 114 -1.41 7.01 10.64
C LEU A 114 -0.87 8.10 11.58
N ASN A 115 -1.24 9.36 11.36
CA ASN A 115 -0.89 10.48 12.22
C ASN A 115 -2.09 11.10 12.95
N GLY A 116 -3.32 10.64 12.66
CA GLY A 116 -4.56 11.05 13.30
C GLY A 116 -5.10 12.40 12.84
N ASP A 117 -4.73 12.86 11.65
CA ASP A 117 -5.15 14.17 11.12
C ASP A 117 -6.40 14.13 10.22
N GLY A 118 -6.97 12.94 10.04
CA GLY A 118 -8.16 12.69 9.24
C GLY A 118 -7.89 12.48 7.76
N ARG A 119 -6.62 12.47 7.31
CA ARG A 119 -6.23 12.08 5.95
C ARG A 119 -5.33 10.85 5.99
N ALA A 120 -5.33 10.09 4.90
CA ALA A 120 -4.53 8.89 4.79
C ALA A 120 -3.07 9.21 4.41
N GLU A 121 -2.14 8.65 5.18
CA GLU A 121 -0.75 8.49 4.80
C GLU A 121 -0.53 7.22 3.96
N VAL A 122 0.63 7.15 3.31
CA VAL A 122 1.10 5.95 2.60
C VAL A 122 2.30 5.34 3.32
N ALA A 123 2.10 4.14 3.86
CA ALA A 123 3.18 3.27 4.33
C ALA A 123 3.80 2.51 3.16
N VAL A 124 5.14 2.46 3.12
CA VAL A 124 5.92 1.84 2.04
C VAL A 124 6.91 0.84 2.61
N GLY A 125 6.83 -0.40 2.13
CA GLY A 125 7.88 -1.41 2.29
C GLY A 125 8.67 -1.59 1.01
N ALA A 126 10.00 -1.56 1.07
CA ALA A 126 10.85 -1.72 -0.13
C ALA A 126 11.49 -3.11 -0.19
N GLY A 127 11.46 -3.74 -1.37
CA GLY A 127 12.06 -5.04 -1.61
C GLY A 127 13.56 -5.04 -1.29
N GLY A 128 13.97 -5.76 -0.25
CA GLY A 128 15.36 -5.88 0.19
C GLY A 128 15.79 -4.95 1.33
N ALA A 129 14.93 -4.02 1.74
CA ALA A 129 15.13 -3.23 2.95
C ALA A 129 14.18 -3.72 4.06
N PRO A 130 14.67 -4.04 5.26
CA PRO A 130 13.83 -4.47 6.38
C PRO A 130 13.14 -3.29 7.08
N ARG A 131 12.83 -2.22 6.36
CA ARG A 131 12.25 -0.98 6.87
C ARG A 131 10.94 -0.65 6.19
N VAL A 132 10.02 -0.09 6.97
CA VAL A 132 8.85 0.62 6.48
C VAL A 132 9.05 2.11 6.69
N ARG A 133 8.61 2.92 5.74
CA ARG A 133 8.57 4.38 5.84
C ARG A 133 7.16 4.86 5.53
N VAL A 134 6.69 5.84 6.27
CA VAL A 134 5.36 6.42 6.08
C VAL A 134 5.51 7.83 5.53
N TYR A 135 4.71 8.16 4.51
CA TYR A 135 4.76 9.42 3.78
C TYR A 135 3.40 10.10 3.82
N ASP A 136 3.42 11.42 3.97
CA ASP A 136 2.30 12.27 3.59
C ASP A 136 2.33 12.38 2.05
N PRO A 137 1.31 11.87 1.34
CA PRO A 137 1.33 11.84 -0.12
C PRO A 137 1.21 13.23 -0.74
N LEU A 138 0.55 14.18 -0.08
CA LEU A 138 0.33 15.53 -0.60
C LEU A 138 1.61 16.36 -0.58
N THR A 139 2.50 16.09 0.38
CA THR A 139 3.83 16.74 0.44
C THR A 139 4.94 15.88 -0.15
N GLY A 140 4.73 14.57 -0.28
CA GLY A 140 5.75 13.58 -0.65
C GLY A 140 6.83 13.40 0.42
N ALA A 141 6.66 14.00 1.59
CA ALA A 141 7.62 13.94 2.68
C ALA A 141 7.32 12.75 3.59
N ALA A 142 8.37 12.15 4.16
CA ALA A 142 8.18 11.20 5.24
C ALA A 142 7.56 11.94 6.44
N ILE A 143 6.56 11.34 7.07
CA ILE A 143 5.98 11.92 8.28
C ILE A 143 7.01 11.96 9.41
N GLY A 144 6.80 12.88 10.36
CA GLY A 144 7.58 12.92 11.59
C GLY A 144 7.23 11.76 12.54
N GLY A 145 7.86 11.75 13.70
CA GLY A 145 7.52 10.82 14.77
C GLY A 145 7.97 9.39 14.53
N ALA A 146 7.34 8.46 15.25
CA ALA A 146 7.82 7.08 15.37
C ALA A 146 7.57 6.22 14.12
N LEU A 147 6.53 6.52 13.33
CA LEU A 147 6.23 5.80 12.09
C LEU A 147 6.95 6.34 10.86
N GLY A 148 7.57 7.52 10.92
CA GLY A 148 8.32 8.09 9.78
C GLY A 148 9.38 7.14 9.20
N SER A 149 10.01 6.32 10.05
CA SER A 149 10.78 5.15 9.61
C SER A 149 10.88 4.09 10.71
N VAL A 150 10.34 2.90 10.42
CA VAL A 150 10.34 1.76 11.34
C VAL A 150 11.24 0.66 10.81
N GLN A 151 12.11 0.14 11.69
CA GLN A 151 12.87 -1.08 11.44
C GLN A 151 11.94 -2.28 11.66
N ALA A 152 11.32 -2.77 10.59
CA ALA A 152 10.33 -3.84 10.68
C ALA A 152 10.96 -5.18 11.05
N PHE A 153 12.14 -5.52 10.52
CA PHE A 153 12.82 -6.81 10.79
C PHE A 153 14.33 -6.63 10.91
N ASP A 154 15.07 -7.65 11.36
CA ASP A 154 16.54 -7.56 11.48
C ASP A 154 17.26 -7.82 10.15
N ALA A 155 16.62 -8.58 9.25
CA ALA A 155 17.10 -8.88 7.90
C ALA A 155 15.92 -9.24 6.99
N GLY A 156 16.12 -9.17 5.67
CA GLY A 156 15.08 -9.42 4.67
C GLY A 156 14.35 -8.16 4.23
N GLY A 157 13.25 -8.32 3.49
CA GLY A 157 12.40 -7.20 3.08
C GLY A 157 11.25 -6.98 4.06
N ALA A 158 10.78 -5.73 4.16
CA ALA A 158 9.49 -5.41 4.78
C ALA A 158 8.43 -5.34 3.67
N PHE A 159 7.36 -6.12 3.81
CA PHE A 159 6.28 -6.20 2.84
C PHE A 159 4.97 -5.81 3.52
N LEU A 160 4.29 -4.88 2.89
CA LEU A 160 2.94 -4.46 3.27
C LEU A 160 1.95 -5.12 2.33
N GLY A 161 0.87 -5.66 2.88
CA GLY A 161 -0.33 -5.89 2.10
C GLY A 161 -1.10 -4.58 1.98
N SER A 162 -1.98 -4.49 0.98
CA SER A 162 -2.97 -3.42 0.88
C SER A 162 -3.80 -3.24 2.16
N ASP A 163 -4.10 -4.33 2.86
CA ASP A 163 -4.84 -4.37 4.12
C ASP A 163 -3.90 -4.41 5.35
N ALA A 164 -2.70 -3.85 5.24
CA ALA A 164 -1.71 -3.87 6.33
C ALA A 164 -2.09 -2.98 7.54
N LEU A 165 -3.14 -2.18 7.46
CA LEU A 165 -3.68 -1.54 8.65
C LEU A 165 -4.34 -2.60 9.54
N ALA A 166 -3.85 -2.74 10.77
CA ALA A 166 -4.40 -3.71 11.73
C ALA A 166 -5.65 -3.19 12.47
N GLY A 167 -6.11 -1.97 12.12
CA GLY A 167 -6.99 -1.18 12.98
C GLY A 167 -6.24 -0.68 14.21
N ASP A 168 -6.97 -0.11 15.17
CA ASP A 168 -6.43 0.29 16.48
C ASP A 168 -6.39 -0.95 17.40
N VAL A 169 -5.23 -1.59 17.51
CA VAL A 169 -5.04 -2.86 18.24
C VAL A 169 -4.78 -2.61 19.72
N ASP A 170 -4.16 -1.49 20.07
CA ASP A 170 -3.87 -1.14 21.47
C ASP A 170 -4.90 -0.20 22.13
N GLY A 171 -5.86 0.32 21.36
CA GLY A 171 -6.98 1.13 21.83
C GLY A 171 -6.63 2.60 22.04
N ASP A 172 -5.56 3.09 21.40
CA ASP A 172 -5.09 4.47 21.55
C ASP A 172 -5.78 5.48 20.61
N GLY A 173 -6.64 4.99 19.71
CA GLY A 173 -7.40 5.76 18.74
C GLY A 173 -6.67 6.05 17.44
N VAL A 174 -5.43 5.57 17.25
CA VAL A 174 -4.66 5.66 16.01
C VAL A 174 -4.54 4.27 15.38
N PRO A 175 -4.84 4.09 14.08
CA PRO A 175 -4.62 2.83 13.39
C PRO A 175 -3.16 2.33 13.47
N ASP A 176 -3.01 1.04 13.78
CA ASP A 176 -1.74 0.33 13.86
C ASP A 176 -1.35 -0.31 12.52
N LEU A 177 -0.05 -0.62 12.39
CA LEU A 177 0.54 -1.12 11.15
C LEU A 177 1.05 -2.55 11.30
N ALA A 178 0.48 -3.48 10.54
CA ALA A 178 0.95 -4.86 10.40
C ALA A 178 1.91 -5.02 9.20
N VAL A 179 3.12 -5.49 9.46
CA VAL A 179 4.18 -5.67 8.46
C VAL A 179 4.55 -7.14 8.36
N GLY A 180 4.51 -7.68 7.14
CA GLY A 180 4.98 -9.03 6.83
C GLY A 180 6.45 -9.04 6.42
N SER A 181 7.18 -10.10 6.77
CA SER A 181 8.58 -10.24 6.34
C SER A 181 8.75 -10.70 4.88
N GLY A 182 7.65 -11.09 4.23
CA GLY A 182 7.60 -11.70 2.89
C GLY A 182 8.23 -13.10 2.85
N THR A 183 9.49 -13.22 3.27
CA THR A 183 10.21 -14.47 3.52
C THR A 183 10.25 -14.77 5.02
N GLY A 184 10.07 -16.03 5.41
CA GLY A 184 10.16 -16.46 6.82
C GLY A 184 8.88 -16.37 7.65
N SER A 185 7.73 -16.08 7.03
CA SER A 185 6.40 -16.24 7.64
C SER A 185 6.22 -15.50 8.98
N ARG A 186 6.80 -14.30 9.12
CA ARG A 186 6.61 -13.44 10.30
C ARG A 186 5.73 -12.24 9.99
N VAL A 187 4.96 -11.83 10.99
CA VAL A 187 4.16 -10.60 10.98
C VAL A 187 4.48 -9.83 12.26
N ARG A 188 4.80 -8.55 12.15
CA ARG A 188 4.89 -7.65 13.30
C ARG A 188 3.84 -6.57 13.21
N VAL A 189 3.25 -6.21 14.34
CA VAL A 189 2.30 -5.08 14.45
C VAL A 189 2.99 -3.97 15.23
N PHE A 190 2.92 -2.75 14.70
CA PHE A 190 3.49 -1.54 15.28
C PHE A 190 2.39 -0.56 15.64
N SER A 191 2.49 0.05 16.82
CA SER A 191 1.59 1.09 17.28
C SER A 191 1.62 2.29 16.34
N GLY A 192 0.43 2.75 15.93
CA GLY A 192 0.19 3.95 15.13
C GLY A 192 0.82 5.19 15.75
N ALA A 193 0.54 5.41 17.04
CA ALA A 193 1.00 6.61 17.74
C ALA A 193 2.48 6.55 18.14
N THR A 194 3.00 5.37 18.52
CA THR A 194 4.31 5.27 19.20
C THR A 194 5.38 4.52 18.40
N GLY A 195 5.01 3.83 17.32
CA GLY A 195 5.89 2.94 16.58
C GLY A 195 6.42 1.75 17.39
N ALA A 196 5.92 1.52 18.60
CA ALA A 196 6.30 0.39 19.43
C ALA A 196 5.80 -0.92 18.82
N THR A 197 6.59 -1.99 18.90
CA THR A 197 6.12 -3.33 18.52
C THR A 197 5.05 -3.78 19.51
N LEU A 198 3.82 -3.94 19.03
CA LEU A 198 2.69 -4.47 19.79
C LEU A 198 2.65 -6.00 19.74
N LEU A 199 2.88 -6.57 18.55
CA LEU A 199 2.86 -8.01 18.32
C LEU A 199 4.04 -8.45 17.43
N ASP A 200 4.57 -9.65 17.69
CA ASP A 200 5.54 -10.32 16.84
C ASP A 200 5.17 -11.80 16.71
N LEU A 201 4.67 -12.17 15.54
CA LEU A 201 3.97 -13.42 15.29
C LEU A 201 4.69 -14.25 14.23
N ALA A 202 4.71 -15.56 14.43
CA ALA A 202 5.07 -16.56 13.43
C ALA A 202 3.86 -17.47 13.15
N PRO A 203 2.82 -16.96 12.44
CA PRO A 203 1.52 -17.62 12.35
C PRO A 203 1.55 -19.03 11.73
N PHE A 204 2.59 -19.35 10.95
CA PHE A 204 2.77 -20.67 10.32
C PHE A 204 3.90 -21.51 10.96
N GLY A 205 4.44 -21.04 12.08
CA GLY A 205 5.57 -21.66 12.78
C GLY A 205 6.95 -21.30 12.19
N PRO A 206 8.05 -21.64 12.90
CA PRO A 206 9.41 -21.35 12.46
C PRO A 206 9.74 -22.08 11.14
N GLY A 207 10.28 -21.36 10.17
CA GLY A 207 10.80 -21.96 8.92
C GLY A 207 9.77 -22.28 7.84
N ALA A 208 8.49 -21.93 8.03
CA ALA A 208 7.49 -22.03 6.97
C ALA A 208 7.90 -21.13 5.77
N PRO A 209 7.88 -21.63 4.53
CA PRO A 209 8.21 -20.84 3.36
C PRO A 209 7.24 -19.66 3.28
N GLY A 210 7.79 -18.44 3.27
CA GLY A 210 6.98 -17.23 3.16
C GLY A 210 6.35 -17.09 1.77
N GLY A 211 5.41 -16.15 1.64
CA GLY A 211 4.83 -15.76 0.35
C GLY A 211 5.87 -15.04 -0.51
N GLY A 212 6.70 -15.79 -1.23
CA GLY A 212 7.59 -15.22 -2.24
C GLY A 212 6.79 -14.70 -3.45
N ALA A 213 7.24 -13.60 -4.06
CA ALA A 213 6.79 -13.21 -5.38
C ALA A 213 6.88 -14.42 -6.33
N ARG A 214 5.78 -14.72 -7.05
CA ARG A 214 5.71 -15.85 -7.97
C ARG A 214 6.96 -15.87 -8.88
N PRO A 215 7.69 -17.00 -8.99
CA PRO A 215 8.80 -17.08 -9.91
C PRO A 215 8.28 -16.89 -11.34
N SER A 216 8.98 -16.06 -12.13
CA SER A 216 8.76 -15.96 -13.56
C SER A 216 8.91 -17.34 -14.18
N ARG A 217 7.85 -17.85 -14.81
CA ARG A 217 7.97 -19.02 -15.69
C ARG A 217 8.81 -18.60 -16.90
N THR A 218 9.99 -19.20 -17.03
CA THR A 218 10.78 -19.23 -18.27
C THR A 218 10.02 -19.98 -19.36
#